data_AF-A2EMA9-F1
#
_entry.id   AF-A2EMA9-F1
#
_cell.length_a   1.000
_cell.length_b   1.000
_cell.length_c   1.000
_cell.angle_alpha   90.00
_cell.angle_beta   90.00
_cell.angle_gamma   90.00
#
_symmetry.space_group_name_H-M   'P 1'
#
loop_
_entity.id
_entity.type
_entity.pdbx_description
1 polymer ?
#
loop_
_entity_poly.entity_id
_entity_poly.type
_entity_poly.pdbx_seq_one_letter_code
_entity_poly.pdbx_strand_id
1 'polypeptide(L)'
;MSDINQTKYSELRSIYKYYIDSYNVLYRLKSDNEEELNKIYTMITMELIDSNKYLPQKIMEDILCIIQYNNRYTKSYLYLAKLIYDDYHVTESSKVPLDVIYLFYKEYGIKLNKSYDFEEINSENLDIHTEDTIYKAIMYNDLERFITFTESDEFD
;
A
#
# COMPACT_ATOMS: atom_id res chain seq x y z
N MET A 1 -4.29 17.48 -36.26
CA MET A 1 -4.30 17.84 -34.81
C MET A 1 -4.31 16.61 -33.90
N SER A 2 -4.58 15.38 -34.39
CA SER A 2 -4.51 14.14 -33.59
C SER A 2 -3.12 13.52 -33.47
N ASP A 3 -2.28 13.52 -34.53
CA ASP A 3 -0.98 12.81 -34.49
C ASP A 3 0.07 13.46 -33.58
N ILE A 4 0.13 14.80 -33.53
CA ILE A 4 1.12 15.53 -32.71
C ILE A 4 0.94 15.25 -31.21
N ASN A 5 -0.30 15.05 -30.77
CA ASN A 5 -0.60 14.74 -29.36
C ASN A 5 -0.22 13.31 -28.99
N GLN A 6 -0.37 12.36 -29.92
CA GLN A 6 0.01 10.96 -29.69
C GLN A 6 1.53 10.79 -29.62
N THR A 7 2.29 11.52 -30.44
CA THR A 7 3.77 11.49 -30.41
C THR A 7 4.31 12.06 -29.10
N LYS A 8 3.83 13.23 -28.66
CA LYS A 8 4.27 13.84 -27.39
C LYS A 8 3.94 12.98 -26.16
N TYR A 9 2.77 12.34 -26.15
CA TYR A 9 2.40 11.40 -25.09
C TYR A 9 3.35 10.21 -25.05
N SER A 10 3.67 9.62 -26.21
CA SER A 10 4.53 8.45 -26.31
C SER A 10 5.97 8.76 -25.86
N GLU A 11 6.47 9.95 -26.23
CA GLU A 11 7.76 10.46 -25.76
C GLU A 11 7.79 10.64 -24.24
N LEU A 12 6.80 11.34 -23.67
CA LEU A 12 6.72 11.57 -22.23
C LEU A 12 6.59 10.26 -21.46
N ARG A 13 5.75 9.34 -21.92
CA ARG A 13 5.58 8.01 -21.33
C ARG A 13 6.88 7.20 -21.36
N SER A 14 7.68 7.34 -22.41
CA SER A 14 8.98 6.68 -22.51
C SER A 14 9.97 7.23 -21.48
N ILE A 15 10.03 8.56 -21.32
CA ILE A 15 10.90 9.23 -20.34
C ILE A 15 10.55 8.79 -18.90
N TYR A 16 9.26 8.68 -18.58
CA TYR A 16 8.78 8.28 -17.26
C TYR A 16 8.45 6.79 -17.15
N LYS A 17 8.93 5.96 -18.09
CA LYS A 17 8.62 4.53 -18.11
C LYS A 17 8.98 3.84 -16.79
N TYR A 18 10.14 4.16 -16.23
CA TYR A 18 10.61 3.60 -14.95
C TYR A 18 9.60 3.86 -13.81
N TYR A 19 9.08 5.09 -13.73
CA TYR A 19 8.12 5.50 -12.70
C TYR A 19 6.78 4.79 -12.93
N ILE A 20 6.27 4.83 -14.16
CA ILE A 20 4.98 4.22 -14.52
C ILE A 20 5.02 2.72 -14.27
N ASP A 21 6.08 2.03 -14.68
CA ASP A 21 6.21 0.59 -14.52
C ASP A 21 6.37 0.20 -13.04
N SER A 22 7.14 0.98 -12.27
CA SER A 22 7.31 0.74 -10.83
C SER A 22 5.99 0.86 -10.06
N TYR A 23 5.23 1.92 -10.30
CA TYR A 23 3.92 2.09 -9.65
C TYR A 23 2.88 1.11 -10.19
N ASN A 24 2.95 0.71 -11.46
CA ASN A 24 2.09 -0.35 -11.99
C ASN A 24 2.32 -1.68 -11.24
N VAL A 25 3.56 -2.01 -10.90
CA VAL A 25 3.87 -3.20 -10.09
C VAL A 25 3.28 -3.06 -8.69
N LEU A 26 3.48 -1.92 -8.03
CA LEU A 26 2.92 -1.66 -6.70
C LEU A 26 1.39 -1.76 -6.67
N TYR A 27 0.69 -1.04 -7.56
CA TYR A 27 -0.78 -1.06 -7.60
C TYR A 27 -1.37 -2.43 -8.01
N ARG A 28 -0.59 -3.28 -8.69
CA ARG A 28 -1.02 -4.61 -9.12
C ARG A 28 -0.47 -5.73 -8.25
N LEU A 29 0.15 -5.41 -7.10
CA LEU A 29 0.65 -6.40 -6.16
C LEU A 29 -0.49 -7.34 -5.75
N LYS A 30 -0.21 -8.64 -5.84
CA LYS A 30 -1.17 -9.71 -5.57
C LYS A 30 -0.59 -10.88 -4.76
N SER A 31 0.49 -10.64 -4.03
CA SER A 31 1.25 -11.67 -3.35
C SER A 31 1.67 -11.24 -1.97
N ASP A 32 1.63 -12.18 -1.02
CA ASP A 32 2.19 -12.08 0.32
C ASP A 32 3.48 -12.91 0.47
N ASN A 33 4.03 -13.41 -0.65
CA ASN A 33 5.28 -14.17 -0.63
C ASN A 33 6.48 -13.23 -0.45
N GLU A 34 7.22 -13.40 0.64
CA GLU A 34 8.38 -12.55 0.96
C GLU A 34 9.46 -12.52 -0.14
N GLU A 35 9.69 -13.62 -0.86
CA GLU A 35 10.67 -13.65 -1.94
C GLU A 35 10.24 -12.76 -3.11
N GLU A 36 8.95 -12.79 -3.47
CA GLU A 36 8.39 -11.89 -4.48
C GLU A 36 8.39 -10.44 -4.02
N LEU A 37 8.06 -10.18 -2.74
CA LEU A 37 8.12 -8.84 -2.16
C LEU A 37 9.54 -8.29 -2.16
N ASN A 38 10.54 -9.09 -1.84
CA ASN A 38 11.95 -8.69 -1.87
C ASN A 38 12.41 -8.35 -3.30
N LYS A 39 11.90 -9.05 -4.33
CA LYS A 39 12.15 -8.71 -5.74
C LYS A 39 11.52 -7.36 -6.10
N ILE A 40 10.29 -7.12 -5.67
CA ILE A 40 9.59 -5.84 -5.89
C ILE A 40 10.33 -4.71 -5.17
N TYR A 41 10.72 -4.91 -3.91
CA TYR A 41 11.52 -3.97 -3.13
C TYR A 41 12.79 -3.58 -3.86
N THR A 42 13.60 -4.57 -4.27
CA THR A 42 14.86 -4.35 -5.00
C THR A 42 14.63 -3.56 -6.29
N MET A 43 13.57 -3.88 -7.05
CA MET A 43 13.23 -3.15 -8.27
C MET A 43 12.89 -1.68 -7.96
N ILE A 44 12.06 -1.42 -6.94
CA ILE A 44 11.64 -0.07 -6.55
C ILE A 44 12.82 0.77 -6.09
N THR A 45 13.68 0.23 -5.22
CA THR A 45 14.83 0.97 -4.70
C THR A 45 15.83 1.28 -5.81
N MET A 46 16.14 0.30 -6.66
CA MET A 46 17.06 0.48 -7.80
C MET A 46 16.55 1.52 -8.80
N GLU A 47 15.28 1.43 -9.21
CA GLU A 47 14.70 2.32 -10.23
C GLU A 47 14.40 3.71 -9.67
N LEU A 48 13.71 3.80 -8.53
CA LEU A 48 13.22 5.10 -8.02
C LEU A 48 14.26 5.80 -7.16
N ILE A 49 14.93 5.11 -6.24
CA ILE A 49 15.82 5.74 -5.26
C ILE A 49 17.23 5.85 -5.82
N ASP A 50 17.82 4.75 -6.26
CA ASP A 50 19.23 4.72 -6.66
C ASP A 50 19.46 5.42 -8.00
N SER A 51 18.63 5.11 -9.00
CA SER A 51 18.78 5.66 -10.36
C SER A 51 18.18 7.05 -10.49
N ASN A 52 16.96 7.26 -10.00
CA ASN A 52 16.21 8.51 -10.21
C ASN A 52 16.18 9.45 -8.99
N LYS A 53 16.86 9.08 -7.90
CA LYS A 53 17.09 9.93 -6.71
C LYS A 53 15.80 10.45 -6.05
N TYR A 54 14.72 9.67 -6.12
CA TYR A 54 13.53 9.94 -5.31
C TYR A 54 13.86 9.77 -3.82
N LEU A 55 13.23 10.60 -2.99
CA LEU A 55 13.41 10.52 -1.54
C LEU A 55 12.80 9.20 -1.02
N PRO A 56 13.54 8.37 -0.26
CA PRO A 56 13.01 7.14 0.32
C PRO A 56 11.72 7.37 1.13
N GLN A 57 11.66 8.47 1.88
CA GLN A 57 10.47 8.89 2.60
C GLN A 57 9.24 9.01 1.70
N LYS A 58 9.40 9.58 0.50
CA LYS A 58 8.29 9.79 -0.43
C LYS A 58 7.81 8.46 -1.01
N ILE A 59 8.72 7.54 -1.29
CA ILE A 59 8.38 6.19 -1.77
C ILE A 59 7.67 5.38 -0.68
N MET A 60 8.15 5.46 0.56
CA MET A 60 7.49 4.84 1.71
C MET A 60 6.08 5.40 1.93
N GLU A 61 5.92 6.73 1.88
CA GLU A 61 4.61 7.41 1.95
C GLU A 61 3.66 6.89 0.86
N ASP A 62 4.14 6.81 -0.38
CA ASP A 62 3.31 6.36 -1.49
C ASP A 62 2.90 4.89 -1.37
N ILE A 63 3.82 4.00 -0.97
CA ILE A 63 3.52 2.58 -0.71
C ILE A 63 2.44 2.44 0.37
N LEU A 64 2.56 3.19 1.46
CA LEU A 64 1.57 3.17 2.54
C LEU A 64 0.20 3.68 2.05
N CYS A 65 0.16 4.75 1.27
CA CYS A 65 -1.09 5.27 0.70
C CYS A 65 -1.78 4.29 -0.27
N ILE A 66 -1.06 3.35 -0.89
CA ILE A 66 -1.65 2.34 -1.79
C ILE A 66 -2.56 1.35 -1.04
N ILE A 67 -2.34 1.14 0.26
CA ILE A 67 -3.11 0.21 1.10
C ILE A 67 -4.62 0.49 1.01
N GLN A 68 -5.03 1.76 0.96
CA GLN A 68 -6.44 2.16 0.87
C GLN A 68 -7.14 1.66 -0.40
N TYR A 69 -6.39 1.35 -1.47
CA TYR A 69 -6.92 0.92 -2.76
C TYR A 69 -6.75 -0.58 -3.01
N ASN A 70 -5.88 -1.26 -2.25
CA ASN A 70 -5.60 -2.68 -2.39
C ASN A 70 -5.41 -3.35 -1.03
N ASN A 71 -6.43 -3.18 -0.18
CA ASN A 71 -6.44 -3.57 1.23
C ASN A 71 -6.17 -5.07 1.47
N ARG A 72 -6.48 -5.94 0.51
CA ARG A 72 -6.18 -7.39 0.59
C ARG A 72 -4.73 -7.67 0.94
N TYR A 73 -3.81 -6.87 0.41
CA TYR A 73 -2.37 -7.08 0.55
C TYR A 73 -1.74 -6.07 1.53
N THR A 74 -2.51 -5.58 2.51
CA THR A 74 -2.03 -4.64 3.54
C THR A 74 -0.70 -5.08 4.16
N LYS A 75 -0.60 -6.33 4.61
CA LYS A 75 0.63 -6.87 5.21
C LYS A 75 1.84 -6.76 4.30
N SER A 76 1.64 -7.01 3.01
CA SER A 76 2.70 -6.90 2.02
C SER A 76 3.19 -5.47 1.82
N TYR A 77 2.29 -4.49 1.78
CA TYR A 77 2.68 -3.08 1.70
C TYR A 77 3.36 -2.60 2.98
N LEU A 78 2.88 -3.03 4.16
CA LEU A 78 3.52 -2.74 5.44
C LEU A 78 4.95 -3.30 5.48
N TYR A 79 5.14 -4.54 4.99
CA TYR A 79 6.46 -5.16 4.85
C TYR A 79 7.38 -4.36 3.93
N LEU A 80 6.91 -3.98 2.73
CA LEU A 80 7.70 -3.16 1.80
C LEU A 80 8.08 -1.80 2.42
N ALA A 81 7.15 -1.14 3.11
CA ALA A 81 7.41 0.11 3.81
C ALA A 81 8.42 -0.07 4.96
N LYS A 82 8.36 -1.20 5.68
CA LYS A 82 9.29 -1.53 6.76
C LYS A 82 10.72 -1.73 6.26
N LEU A 83 10.89 -2.37 5.10
CA LEU A 83 12.21 -2.49 4.47
C LEU A 83 12.81 -1.10 4.15
N ILE A 84 12.01 -0.18 3.59
CA ILE A 84 12.49 1.19 3.31
C ILE A 84 12.81 1.93 4.62
N TYR A 85 11.98 1.77 5.65
CA TYR A 85 12.22 2.35 6.96
C TYR A 85 13.57 1.90 7.53
N ASP A 86 13.86 0.60 7.48
CA ASP A 86 15.08 0.02 8.04
C ASP A 86 16.33 0.43 7.24
N ASP A 87 16.30 0.25 5.92
CA ASP A 87 17.47 0.42 5.05
C ASP A 87 17.83 1.90 4.83
N TYR A 88 16.83 2.79 4.82
CA TYR A 88 17.03 4.23 4.57
C TYR A 88 16.79 5.11 5.80
N HIS A 89 16.52 4.52 6.96
CA HIS A 89 16.33 5.21 8.24
C HIS A 89 15.28 6.34 8.18
N VAL A 90 14.17 6.08 7.48
CA VAL A 90 13.06 7.05 7.37
C VAL A 90 12.36 7.14 8.72
N THR A 91 12.42 8.30 9.38
CA THR A 91 11.93 8.41 10.77
C THR A 91 10.51 8.95 10.90
N GLU A 92 9.98 9.62 9.88
CA GLU A 92 8.66 10.27 9.94
C GLU A 92 7.93 10.22 8.60
N SER A 93 6.59 10.13 8.64
CA SER A 93 5.71 10.08 7.48
C SER A 93 4.43 10.88 7.76
N SER A 94 4.41 12.14 7.35
CA SER A 94 3.34 13.10 7.70
C SER A 94 2.17 13.14 6.72
N LYS A 95 2.32 12.52 5.54
CA LYS A 95 1.34 12.55 4.45
C LYS A 95 0.51 11.26 4.32
N VAL A 96 0.74 10.30 5.21
CA VAL A 96 0.02 9.02 5.22
C VAL A 96 -1.26 9.17 6.03
N PRO A 97 -2.39 8.60 5.57
CA PRO A 97 -3.64 8.55 6.34
C PRO A 97 -3.43 7.94 7.74
N LEU A 98 -4.14 8.49 8.74
CA LEU A 98 -3.97 8.13 10.15
C LEU A 98 -4.24 6.64 10.41
N ASP A 99 -5.27 6.12 9.76
CA ASP A 99 -5.66 4.71 9.70
C ASP A 99 -4.50 3.81 9.26
N VAL A 100 -3.77 4.19 8.22
CA VAL A 100 -2.61 3.42 7.73
C VAL A 100 -1.41 3.54 8.65
N ILE A 101 -1.14 4.74 9.20
CA ILE A 101 -0.07 4.92 10.19
C ILE A 101 -0.34 4.05 11.43
N TYR A 102 -1.59 3.98 11.86
CA TYR A 102 -2.00 3.13 12.98
C TYR A 102 -1.77 1.64 12.67
N LEU A 103 -2.08 1.17 11.46
CA LEU A 103 -1.78 -0.21 11.04
C LEU A 103 -0.29 -0.53 11.11
N PHE A 104 0.57 0.39 10.65
CA PHE A 104 2.02 0.22 10.74
C PHE A 104 2.52 0.17 12.20
N TYR A 105 1.96 1.03 13.06
CA TYR A 105 2.24 1.01 14.50
C TYR A 105 1.78 -0.30 15.15
N LYS A 106 0.59 -0.80 14.82
CA LYS A 106 0.06 -2.06 15.36
C LYS A 106 0.91 -3.27 14.96
N GLU A 107 1.40 -3.30 13.71
CA GLU A 107 2.21 -4.40 13.19
C GLU A 107 3.65 -4.41 13.75
N TYR A 108 4.30 -3.24 13.85
CA TYR A 108 5.74 -3.16 14.18
C TYR A 108 6.08 -2.43 15.49
N GLY A 109 5.12 -1.80 16.16
CA GLY A 109 5.34 -0.96 17.35
C GLY A 109 6.02 0.39 17.06
N ILE A 110 6.08 0.81 15.79
CA ILE A 110 6.82 2.00 15.34
C ILE A 110 5.86 3.17 15.08
N LYS A 111 6.09 4.31 15.73
CA LYS A 111 5.32 5.55 15.51
C LYS A 111 5.94 6.35 14.36
N LEU A 112 5.37 6.24 13.15
CA LEU A 112 5.77 7.05 11.98
C LEU A 112 5.30 8.51 12.06
N ASN A 113 4.38 8.81 12.97
CA ASN A 113 3.97 10.17 13.29
C ASN A 113 3.89 10.35 14.80
N LYS A 114 4.67 11.30 15.34
CA LYS A 114 4.76 11.57 16.78
C LYS A 114 3.66 12.50 17.29
N SER A 115 2.87 13.11 16.41
CA SER A 115 1.82 14.04 16.81
C SER A 115 0.57 13.37 17.37
N TYR A 116 0.41 12.06 17.15
CA TYR A 116 -0.77 11.32 17.56
C TYR A 116 -0.44 10.38 18.71
N ASP A 117 -1.35 10.34 19.69
CA ASP A 117 -1.35 9.29 20.69
C ASP A 117 -2.18 8.11 20.19
N PHE A 118 -1.49 7.04 19.77
CA PHE A 118 -2.15 5.84 19.23
C PHE A 118 -2.84 5.00 20.31
N GLU A 119 -2.58 5.25 21.60
CA GLU A 119 -3.24 4.55 22.72
C GLU A 119 -4.71 4.98 22.88
N GLU A 120 -5.09 6.16 22.35
CA GLU A 120 -6.45 6.71 22.43
C GLU A 120 -7.30 6.45 21.18
N ILE A 121 -6.75 5.84 20.13
CA ILE A 121 -7.49 5.60 18.88
C ILE A 121 -8.36 4.34 19.05
N ASN A 122 -9.68 4.54 19.24
CA ASN A 122 -10.67 3.45 19.16
C ASN A 122 -10.65 2.83 17.76
N SER A 123 -9.97 1.69 17.63
CA SER A 123 -9.68 1.05 16.35
C SER A 123 -10.61 -0.11 16.00
N GLU A 124 -11.81 -0.18 16.60
CA GLU A 124 -12.73 -1.33 16.45
C GLU A 124 -13.01 -1.70 14.98
N ASN A 125 -12.85 -0.76 14.03
CA ASN A 125 -13.05 -1.00 12.59
C ASN A 125 -11.80 -0.96 11.70
N LEU A 126 -10.59 -0.79 12.27
CA LEU A 126 -9.37 -0.62 11.46
C LEU A 126 -8.74 -1.95 11.02
N ASP A 127 -9.00 -3.03 11.75
CA ASP A 127 -8.50 -4.36 11.40
C ASP A 127 -9.56 -5.18 10.67
N ILE A 128 -9.84 -4.78 9.43
CA ILE A 128 -10.76 -5.48 8.52
C ILE A 128 -10.33 -6.94 8.23
N HIS A 129 -9.14 -7.36 8.67
CA HIS A 129 -8.62 -8.71 8.44
C HIS A 129 -8.88 -9.66 9.62
N THR A 130 -9.16 -9.18 10.83
CA THR A 130 -9.26 -10.03 12.04
C THR A 130 -10.62 -10.67 12.26
N GLU A 131 -11.70 -10.05 11.78
CA GLU A 131 -13.06 -10.55 12.02
C GLU A 131 -13.63 -11.29 10.80
N ASP A 132 -14.52 -12.26 11.06
CA ASP A 132 -15.28 -12.91 9.99
C ASP A 132 -16.40 -11.97 9.53
N THR A 133 -16.05 -11.07 8.62
CA THR A 133 -16.93 -10.00 8.14
C THR A 133 -17.24 -10.15 6.67
N ILE A 134 -18.33 -9.51 6.24
CA ILE A 134 -18.66 -9.36 4.82
C ILE A 134 -17.51 -8.70 4.02
N TYR A 135 -16.72 -7.82 4.66
CA TYR A 135 -15.53 -7.21 4.04
C TYR A 135 -14.50 -8.26 3.64
N LYS A 136 -14.26 -9.25 4.50
CA LYS A 136 -13.35 -10.36 4.21
C LYS A 136 -13.86 -11.23 3.07
N ALA A 137 -15.17 -11.50 3.03
CA ALA A 137 -15.79 -12.24 1.94
C ALA A 137 -15.61 -11.52 0.59
N ILE A 138 -15.85 -10.21 0.54
CA ILE A 138 -15.62 -9.36 -0.66
C ILE A 138 -14.14 -9.40 -1.06
N MET A 139 -13.24 -9.18 -0.09
CA MET A 139 -11.80 -9.07 -0.32
C MET A 139 -11.17 -10.34 -0.90
N TYR A 140 -11.61 -11.52 -0.44
CA TYR A 140 -11.14 -12.82 -0.95
C TYR A 140 -12.03 -13.42 -2.05
N ASN A 141 -13.08 -12.71 -2.47
CA ASN A 141 -14.05 -13.19 -3.45
C ASN A 141 -14.69 -14.53 -3.04
N ASP A 142 -15.08 -14.65 -1.77
CA ASP A 142 -15.77 -15.80 -1.19
C ASP A 142 -17.29 -15.63 -1.37
N LEU A 143 -17.82 -16.21 -2.45
CA LEU A 143 -19.23 -16.08 -2.83
C LEU A 143 -20.18 -16.70 -1.79
N GLU A 144 -19.82 -17.84 -1.21
CA GLU A 144 -20.68 -18.55 -0.27
C GLU A 144 -20.85 -17.77 1.03
N ARG A 145 -19.72 -17.27 1.59
CA ARG A 145 -19.77 -16.40 2.77
C ARG A 145 -20.51 -15.10 2.49
N PHE A 146 -20.27 -14.49 1.32
CA PHE A 146 -20.96 -13.25 0.95
C PHE A 146 -22.48 -13.44 0.95
N ILE A 147 -22.99 -14.52 0.32
CA ILE A 147 -24.43 -14.83 0.34
C ILE A 147 -24.93 -15.01 1.77
N THR A 148 -24.19 -15.76 2.60
CA THR A 148 -24.56 -15.99 4.01
C THR A 148 -24.69 -14.68 4.79
N PHE A 149 -23.77 -13.73 4.59
CA PHE A 149 -23.88 -12.41 5.21
C PHE A 149 -25.09 -11.62 4.70
N THR A 150 -25.43 -11.72 3.42
CA THR A 150 -26.58 -10.99 2.87
C THR A 150 -27.94 -11.57 3.25
N GLU A 151 -27.97 -12.82 3.72
CA GLU A 151 -29.18 -13.51 4.18
C GLU A 151 -29.35 -13.44 5.71
N SER A 152 -28.41 -12.84 6.45
CA SER A 152 -28.53 -12.70 7.90
C SER A 152 -29.53 -11.61 8.29
N ASP A 153 -30.23 -11.79 9.41
CA ASP A 153 -31.18 -10.80 9.94
C ASP A 153 -30.52 -9.47 10.36
N GLU A 154 -29.18 -9.43 10.42
CA GLU A 154 -28.38 -8.25 10.77
C GLU A 154 -27.98 -7.42 9.53
N PHE A 155 -28.26 -7.90 8.32
CA PHE A 155 -27.91 -7.25 7.06
C PHE A 155 -29.08 -6.41 6.51
N ASP A 156 -29.03 -5.09 6.77
CA ASP A 156 -29.94 -4.07 6.22
C ASP A 156 -29.31 -3.30 5.03
#